data_AF-A0A3A8L9U6-F1
#
_entry.id   AF-A0A3A8L9U6-F1
#
_cell.length_a   1.000
_cell.length_b   1.000
_cell.length_c   1.000
_cell.angle_alpha   90.00
_cell.angle_beta   90.00
_cell.angle_gamma   90.00
#
_symmetry.space_group_name_H-M   'P 1'
#
loop_
_entity.id
_entity.type
_entity.pdbx_description
1 polymer ?
#
loop_
_entity_poly.entity_id
_entity_poly.type
_entity_poly.pdbx_seq_one_letter_code
_entity_poly.pdbx_strand_id
1 'polypeptide(L)'
;MERNGRQAWPPELSEPLREVDRLRRGGRYTSALALARKLAEEHPEQVRVLVEVGLTLGVWGGQPEEALPWFDRVLELAPGHVATRYYRSLALARMGRHADAVVGFTQVEAAGFRKALVVHMKRAESLVALGRLTEAEADWTAALAEDPGNPWLLQQRARTRTRAGRTEAAEQDLSTALAAQVGEAVDPELLYERGALRLSRGEVAGAREDFEAGLAAFRVGDPPSLLDALRQGLRDAR
;
A
#
# COMPACT_ATOMS: atom_id res chain seq x y z
N MET A 1 -31.22 -4.37 5.69
CA MET A 1 -30.02 -4.93 5.02
C MET A 1 -29.66 -3.97 3.88
N GLU A 2 -28.62 -3.14 4.04
CA GLU A 2 -28.32 -2.07 3.08
C GLU A 2 -26.92 -2.25 2.47
N ARG A 3 -26.93 -2.74 1.23
CA ARG A 3 -25.79 -2.73 0.31
C ARG A 3 -25.52 -1.29 -0.13
N ASN A 4 -24.72 -0.52 0.62
CA ASN A 4 -23.76 0.48 0.08
C ASN A 4 -23.22 1.56 1.04
N GLY A 5 -23.55 1.59 2.33
CA GLY A 5 -22.85 2.46 3.31
C GLY A 5 -22.73 3.97 2.95
N ARG A 6 -23.48 4.45 1.95
CA ARG A 6 -23.65 5.87 1.65
C ARG A 6 -24.92 6.28 2.34
N GLN A 7 -24.79 6.73 3.59
CA GLN A 7 -25.80 7.61 4.15
C GLN A 7 -25.96 8.76 3.14
N ALA A 8 -27.17 8.93 2.60
CA ALA A 8 -27.46 10.06 1.72
C ALA A 8 -27.04 11.33 2.47
N TRP A 9 -26.30 12.21 1.79
CA TRP A 9 -25.93 13.48 2.40
C TRP A 9 -27.21 14.21 2.80
N PRO A 10 -27.19 14.98 3.91
CA PRO A 10 -28.26 15.94 4.17
C PRO A 10 -28.53 16.74 2.88
N PRO A 11 -29.79 16.91 2.46
CA PRO A 11 -30.11 17.57 1.19
C PRO A 11 -29.38 18.90 0.99
N GLU A 12 -29.27 19.68 2.06
CA GLU A 12 -28.57 20.97 2.13
C GLU A 12 -27.06 20.88 1.92
N LEU A 13 -26.44 19.75 2.26
CA LEU A 13 -25.01 19.50 2.07
C LEU A 13 -24.70 18.76 0.77
N SER A 14 -25.73 18.32 0.06
CA SER A 14 -25.54 17.44 -1.08
C SER A 14 -24.78 18.10 -2.23
N GLU A 15 -25.13 19.33 -2.58
CA GLU A 15 -24.43 20.09 -3.63
C GLU A 15 -23.03 20.54 -3.19
N PRO A 16 -22.84 21.16 -2.00
CA PRO A 16 -21.51 21.53 -1.54
C PRO A 16 -20.52 20.36 -1.45
N LEU A 17 -20.95 19.17 -0.97
CA LEU A 17 -20.09 17.99 -0.89
C LEU A 17 -19.78 17.38 -2.27
N ARG A 18 -20.73 17.44 -3.21
CA ARG A 18 -20.50 17.11 -4.64
C ARG A 18 -19.41 18.00 -5.22
N GLU A 19 -19.47 19.29 -4.91
CA GLU A 19 -18.48 20.26 -5.35
C GLU A 19 -17.08 19.98 -4.75
N VAL A 20 -16.99 19.68 -3.46
CA VAL A 20 -15.74 19.24 -2.83
C VAL A 20 -15.14 18.02 -3.55
N ASP A 21 -15.93 16.97 -3.80
CA ASP A 21 -15.46 15.78 -4.53
C ASP A 21 -15.02 16.12 -5.97
N ARG A 22 -15.75 16.99 -6.66
CA ARG A 22 -15.42 17.44 -8.02
C ARG A 22 -14.11 18.22 -8.06
N LEU A 23 -13.92 19.18 -7.16
CA LEU A 23 -12.67 19.95 -7.03
C LEU A 23 -11.49 19.01 -6.75
N ARG A 24 -11.67 18.09 -5.82
CA ARG A 24 -10.66 17.10 -5.42
C ARG A 24 -10.28 16.16 -6.56
N ARG A 25 -11.25 15.62 -7.29
CA ARG A 25 -11.00 14.78 -8.48
C ARG A 25 -10.35 15.56 -9.63
N GLY A 26 -10.63 16.86 -9.72
CA GLY A 26 -10.00 17.76 -10.68
C GLY A 26 -8.62 18.29 -10.28
N GLY A 27 -8.01 17.76 -9.20
CA GLY A 27 -6.68 18.18 -8.72
C GLY A 27 -6.65 19.55 -8.02
N ARG A 28 -7.80 20.22 -7.85
CA ARG A 28 -7.90 21.54 -7.21
C ARG A 28 -8.01 21.40 -5.68
N TYR A 29 -6.96 20.86 -5.06
CA TYR A 29 -6.96 20.49 -3.65
C TYR A 29 -7.15 21.68 -2.71
N THR A 30 -6.49 22.81 -2.99
CA THR A 30 -6.63 24.03 -2.17
C THR A 30 -8.07 24.54 -2.16
N SER A 31 -8.74 24.55 -3.31
CA SER A 31 -10.14 24.96 -3.41
C SER A 31 -11.09 23.97 -2.73
N ALA A 32 -10.85 22.67 -2.90
CA ALA A 32 -11.61 21.63 -2.21
C ALA A 32 -11.50 21.77 -0.69
N LEU A 33 -10.29 22.01 -0.19
CA LEU A 33 -10.01 22.17 1.23
C LEU A 33 -10.67 23.44 1.79
N ALA A 34 -10.56 24.57 1.08
CA ALA A 34 -11.19 25.82 1.50
C ALA A 34 -12.71 25.65 1.63
N LEU A 35 -13.36 25.02 0.65
CA LEU A 35 -14.80 24.74 0.71
C LEU A 35 -15.15 23.77 1.84
N ALA A 36 -14.39 22.67 1.99
CA ALA A 36 -14.63 21.70 3.06
C ALA A 36 -14.46 22.32 4.46
N ARG A 37 -13.47 23.20 4.66
CA ARG A 37 -13.27 23.92 5.94
C ARG A 37 -14.43 24.88 6.22
N LYS A 38 -14.88 25.64 5.23
CA LYS A 38 -16.05 26.50 5.36
C LYS A 38 -17.29 25.70 5.79
N LEU A 39 -17.54 24.56 5.15
CA LEU A 39 -18.63 23.67 5.54
C LEU A 39 -18.46 23.15 6.97
N ALA A 40 -17.22 22.88 7.40
CA ALA A 40 -16.94 22.41 8.76
C ALA A 40 -17.16 23.51 9.81
N GLU A 41 -16.95 24.78 9.45
CA GLU A 41 -17.28 25.93 10.32
C GLU A 41 -18.80 26.08 10.47
N GLU A 42 -19.56 25.92 9.38
CA GLU A 42 -21.03 25.98 9.38
C GLU A 42 -21.67 24.76 10.05
N HIS A 43 -21.01 23.60 9.97
CA HIS A 43 -21.51 22.30 10.45
C HIS A 43 -20.45 21.51 11.24
N PRO A 44 -20.03 21.99 12.43
CA PRO A 44 -18.86 21.48 13.16
C PRO A 44 -18.97 20.06 13.69
N GLU A 45 -20.17 19.50 13.77
CA GLU A 45 -20.41 18.12 14.22
C GLU A 45 -20.88 17.21 13.08
N GLN A 46 -20.94 17.72 11.85
CA GLN A 46 -21.35 16.91 10.72
C GLN A 46 -20.20 15.97 10.30
N VAL A 47 -20.29 14.72 10.74
CA VAL A 47 -19.30 13.65 10.46
C VAL A 47 -18.83 13.62 9.02
N ARG A 48 -19.73 13.70 8.03
CA ARG A 48 -19.36 13.69 6.61
C ARG A 48 -18.46 14.85 6.22
N VAL A 49 -18.75 16.06 6.68
CA VAL A 49 -17.97 17.26 6.35
C VAL A 49 -16.57 17.16 6.96
N LEU A 50 -16.48 16.75 8.22
CA LEU A 50 -15.21 16.51 8.90
C LEU A 50 -14.36 15.43 8.19
N VAL A 51 -15.01 14.36 7.71
CA VAL A 51 -14.36 13.34 6.87
C VAL A 51 -13.79 13.98 5.60
N GLU A 52 -14.55 14.80 4.88
CA GLU A 52 -14.04 15.44 3.65
C GLU A 52 -12.84 16.37 3.90
N VAL A 53 -12.79 17.07 5.03
CA VAL A 53 -11.61 17.88 5.40
C VAL A 53 -10.39 16.99 5.64
N GLY A 54 -10.51 15.98 6.50
CA GLY A 54 -9.40 15.08 6.82
C GLY A 54 -8.92 14.30 5.58
N LEU A 55 -9.86 13.87 4.74
CA LEU A 55 -9.58 13.27 3.45
C LEU A 55 -8.78 14.21 2.55
N THR A 56 -9.28 15.43 2.33
CA THR A 56 -8.64 16.40 1.43
C THR A 56 -7.23 16.74 1.89
N LEU A 57 -7.00 16.93 3.20
CA LEU A 57 -5.67 17.15 3.78
C LEU A 57 -4.75 15.92 3.61
N GLY A 58 -5.17 14.78 4.16
CA GLY A 58 -4.28 13.65 4.35
C GLY A 58 -4.08 12.80 3.09
N VAL A 59 -5.14 12.57 2.33
CA VAL A 59 -5.12 11.67 1.18
C VAL A 59 -4.68 12.39 -0.10
N TRP A 60 -5.20 13.60 -0.35
CA TRP A 60 -4.96 14.34 -1.59
C TRP A 60 -3.96 15.49 -1.44
N GLY A 61 -4.00 16.22 -0.32
CA GLY A 61 -3.11 17.35 -0.04
C GLY A 61 -1.73 16.96 0.48
N GLY A 62 -1.53 15.69 0.86
CA GLY A 62 -0.25 15.20 1.36
C GLY A 62 0.14 15.72 2.75
N GLN A 63 -0.84 16.19 3.53
CA GLN A 63 -0.65 16.74 4.88
C GLN A 63 -1.29 15.80 5.93
N PRO A 64 -0.71 14.61 6.18
CA PRO A 64 -1.30 13.63 7.10
C PRO A 64 -1.36 14.13 8.54
N GLU A 65 -0.43 14.98 8.97
CA GLU A 65 -0.39 15.57 10.32
C GLU A 65 -1.60 16.47 10.57
N GLU A 66 -1.94 17.34 9.60
CA GLU A 66 -3.10 18.22 9.69
C GLU A 66 -4.43 17.45 9.59
N ALA A 67 -4.43 16.27 8.97
CA ALA A 67 -5.62 15.44 8.80
C ALA A 67 -6.02 14.67 10.08
N LEU A 68 -5.06 14.32 10.93
CA LEU A 68 -5.29 13.49 12.11
C LEU A 68 -6.36 14.06 13.07
N PRO A 69 -6.32 15.35 13.46
CA PRO A 69 -7.34 15.91 14.36
C PRO A 69 -8.76 15.82 13.79
N TRP A 70 -8.93 15.93 12.47
CA TRP A 70 -10.24 15.79 11.83
C TRP A 70 -10.73 14.35 11.88
N PHE A 71 -9.85 13.38 11.67
CA PHE A 71 -10.20 11.96 11.82
C PHE A 71 -10.48 11.59 13.26
N ASP A 72 -9.72 12.11 14.22
CA ASP A 72 -9.95 11.92 15.65
C ASP A 72 -11.34 12.46 16.04
N ARG A 73 -11.68 13.69 15.61
CA ARG A 73 -12.99 14.29 15.85
C ARG A 73 -14.14 13.46 15.27
N VAL A 74 -13.97 12.91 14.07
CA VAL A 74 -14.97 12.00 13.48
C VAL A 74 -15.13 10.73 14.33
N LEU A 75 -14.04 10.16 14.84
CA LEU A 75 -14.10 8.95 15.66
C LEU A 75 -14.63 9.21 17.07
N GLU A 76 -14.53 10.43 17.60
CA GLU A 76 -15.24 10.85 18.81
C GLU A 76 -16.76 10.87 18.58
N LEU A 77 -17.21 11.49 17.48
CA LEU A 77 -18.63 11.63 17.14
C LEU A 77 -19.26 10.32 16.64
N ALA A 78 -18.48 9.50 15.93
CA ALA A 78 -18.90 8.25 15.34
C ALA A 78 -17.81 7.16 15.52
N PRO A 79 -17.69 6.56 16.72
CA PRO A 79 -16.66 5.55 17.01
C PRO A 79 -16.69 4.33 16.08
N GLY A 80 -17.87 4.00 15.54
CA GLY A 80 -18.08 2.92 14.58
C GLY A 80 -17.73 3.25 13.13
N HIS A 81 -17.24 4.46 12.82
CA HIS A 81 -16.99 4.87 11.43
C HIS A 81 -15.69 4.25 10.86
N VAL A 82 -15.80 2.99 10.41
CA VAL A 82 -14.70 2.13 9.94
C VAL A 82 -13.86 2.81 8.84
N ALA A 83 -14.50 3.50 7.90
CA ALA A 83 -13.78 4.17 6.81
C ALA A 83 -12.84 5.27 7.34
N THR A 84 -13.25 6.04 8.35
CA THR A 84 -12.38 7.08 8.95
C THR A 84 -11.22 6.44 9.66
N ARG A 85 -11.46 5.35 10.40
CA ARG A 85 -10.40 4.59 11.07
C ARG A 85 -9.34 4.11 10.07
N TYR A 86 -9.77 3.61 8.91
CA TYR A 86 -8.86 3.26 7.81
C TYR A 86 -8.03 4.45 7.32
N TYR A 87 -8.65 5.61 7.05
CA TYR A 87 -7.92 6.80 6.58
C TYR A 87 -6.98 7.38 7.65
N ARG A 88 -7.37 7.32 8.92
CA ARG A 88 -6.52 7.66 10.05
C ARG A 88 -5.29 6.75 10.13
N SER A 89 -5.46 5.44 9.99
CA SER A 89 -4.35 4.48 9.95
C SER A 89 -3.40 4.72 8.78
N LEU A 90 -3.93 5.10 7.60
CA LEU A 90 -3.10 5.51 6.47
C LEU A 90 -2.28 6.77 6.78
N ALA A 91 -2.89 7.78 7.40
CA ALA A 91 -2.20 9.01 7.80
C ALA A 91 -1.06 8.70 8.81
N LEU A 92 -1.35 7.87 9.81
CA LEU A 92 -0.35 7.41 10.78
C LEU A 92 0.81 6.67 10.11
N ALA A 93 0.52 5.76 9.18
CA ALA A 93 1.56 5.02 8.46
C ALA A 93 2.46 5.96 7.64
N ARG A 94 1.89 6.99 6.99
CA ARG A 94 2.65 8.00 6.22
C ARG A 94 3.56 8.84 7.11
N MET A 95 3.16 9.08 8.35
CA MET A 95 3.95 9.78 9.36
C MET A 95 4.99 8.88 10.05
N GLY A 96 5.17 7.62 9.61
CA GLY A 96 6.07 6.67 10.24
C GLY A 96 5.56 6.10 11.59
N ARG A 97 4.34 6.45 12.02
CA ARG A 97 3.70 5.93 13.24
C ARG A 97 3.12 4.53 12.99
N HIS A 98 3.98 3.60 12.60
CA HIS A 98 3.59 2.28 12.13
C HIS A 98 2.90 1.43 13.20
N ALA A 99 3.29 1.55 14.48
CA ALA A 99 2.65 0.81 15.56
C ALA A 99 1.15 1.18 15.70
N ASP A 100 0.86 2.48 15.72
CA ASP A 100 -0.52 2.99 15.78
C ASP A 100 -1.32 2.63 14.51
N ALA A 101 -0.66 2.67 13.35
CA ALA A 101 -1.28 2.29 12.08
C ALA A 101 -1.73 0.83 12.09
N VAL A 102 -0.88 -0.10 12.56
CA VAL A 102 -1.18 -1.53 12.66
C VAL A 102 -2.38 -1.78 13.58
N VAL A 103 -2.47 -1.11 14.72
CA VAL A 103 -3.63 -1.21 15.63
C VAL A 103 -4.91 -0.81 14.89
N GLY A 104 -4.91 0.35 14.22
CA GLY A 104 -6.09 0.82 13.52
C GLY A 104 -6.46 -0.05 12.30
N PHE A 105 -5.49 -0.58 11.54
CA PHE A 105 -5.78 -1.52 10.45
C PHE A 105 -6.39 -2.83 10.96
N THR A 106 -5.93 -3.33 12.11
CA THR A 106 -6.48 -4.54 12.74
C THR A 106 -7.93 -4.34 13.15
N GLN A 107 -8.26 -3.18 13.69
CA GLN A 107 -9.65 -2.83 14.00
C GLN A 107 -10.51 -2.68 12.73
N VAL A 108 -9.93 -2.17 11.63
CA VAL A 108 -10.62 -2.04 10.34
C VAL A 108 -10.93 -3.40 9.71
N GLU A 109 -9.97 -4.33 9.75
CA GLU A 109 -10.14 -5.72 9.31
C GLU A 109 -11.23 -6.42 10.14
N ALA A 110 -11.16 -6.35 11.47
CA ALA A 110 -12.14 -6.98 12.36
C ALA A 110 -13.58 -6.48 12.13
N ALA A 111 -13.74 -5.26 11.59
CA ALA A 111 -15.03 -4.69 11.22
C ALA A 111 -15.53 -5.10 9.83
N GLY A 112 -14.84 -6.00 9.12
CA GLY A 112 -15.24 -6.50 7.80
C GLY A 112 -15.18 -5.42 6.70
N PHE A 113 -14.20 -4.52 6.76
CA PHE A 113 -14.09 -3.44 5.77
C PHE A 113 -13.91 -4.00 4.35
N ARG A 114 -14.77 -3.56 3.42
CA ARG A 114 -14.85 -4.08 2.03
C ARG A 114 -13.54 -4.05 1.22
N LYS A 115 -12.51 -3.32 1.67
CA LYS A 115 -11.21 -3.22 0.99
C LYS A 115 -10.16 -4.08 1.69
N ALA A 116 -10.50 -5.33 2.01
CA ALA A 116 -9.65 -6.24 2.77
C ALA A 116 -8.23 -6.34 2.19
N LEU A 117 -8.11 -6.61 0.88
CA LEU A 117 -6.82 -6.65 0.16
C LEU A 117 -5.93 -5.43 0.47
N VAL A 118 -6.48 -4.20 0.38
CA VAL A 118 -5.70 -2.97 0.61
C VAL A 118 -5.36 -2.78 2.08
N VAL A 119 -6.23 -3.21 3.00
CA VAL A 119 -5.95 -3.17 4.44
C VAL A 119 -4.78 -4.09 4.78
N HIS A 120 -4.78 -5.32 4.26
CA HIS A 120 -3.67 -6.26 4.43
C HIS A 120 -2.36 -5.70 3.88
N MET A 121 -2.38 -5.17 2.64
CA MET A 121 -1.18 -4.55 2.06
C MET A 121 -0.60 -3.44 2.95
N LYS A 122 -1.46 -2.53 3.42
CA LYS A 122 -1.01 -1.35 4.19
C LYS A 122 -0.59 -1.71 5.62
N ARG A 123 -1.22 -2.73 6.21
CA ARG A 123 -0.78 -3.27 7.49
C ARG A 123 0.55 -4.03 7.35
N ALA A 124 0.72 -4.82 6.31
CA ALA A 124 1.98 -5.51 6.00
C ALA A 124 3.14 -4.54 5.83
N GLU A 125 2.98 -3.47 5.03
CA GLU A 125 4.00 -2.41 4.89
C GLU A 125 4.43 -1.84 6.25
N SER A 126 3.46 -1.56 7.13
CA SER A 126 3.75 -1.04 8.48
C SER A 126 4.40 -2.09 9.38
N LEU A 127 4.01 -3.36 9.29
CA LEU A 127 4.63 -4.47 10.02
C LEU A 127 6.08 -4.71 9.57
N VAL A 128 6.36 -4.60 8.27
CA VAL A 128 7.71 -4.66 7.69
C VAL A 128 8.60 -3.54 8.23
N ALA A 129 8.06 -2.32 8.33
CA ALA A 129 8.78 -1.18 8.91
C ALA A 129 9.10 -1.38 10.40
N LEU A 130 8.24 -2.09 11.13
CA LEU A 130 8.46 -2.47 12.53
C LEU A 130 9.33 -3.71 12.72
N GLY A 131 9.77 -4.39 11.65
CA GLY A 131 10.50 -5.66 11.74
C GLY A 131 9.64 -6.85 12.18
N ARG A 132 8.31 -6.72 12.21
CA ARG A 132 7.35 -7.78 12.55
C ARG A 132 7.08 -8.67 11.33
N LEU A 133 8.13 -9.31 10.83
CA LEU A 133 8.14 -9.92 9.50
C LEU A 133 7.20 -11.12 9.35
N THR A 134 7.01 -11.92 10.41
CA THR A 134 6.08 -13.07 10.36
C THR A 134 4.63 -12.62 10.21
N GLU A 135 4.24 -11.54 10.89
CA GLU A 135 2.89 -10.98 10.78
C GLU A 135 2.71 -10.29 9.42
N ALA A 136 3.73 -9.59 8.92
CA ALA A 136 3.71 -9.00 7.59
C ALA A 136 3.51 -10.07 6.50
N GLU A 137 4.19 -11.22 6.60
CA GLU A 137 4.02 -12.33 5.66
C GLU A 137 2.57 -12.88 5.69
N ALA A 138 1.96 -12.95 6.87
CA ALA A 138 0.57 -13.38 7.00
C ALA A 138 -0.37 -12.41 6.26
N ASP A 139 -0.16 -11.10 6.41
CA ASP A 139 -0.94 -10.11 5.66
C ASP A 139 -0.69 -10.16 4.15
N TRP A 140 0.56 -10.32 3.69
CA TRP A 140 0.82 -10.51 2.27
C TRP A 140 0.14 -11.77 1.72
N THR A 141 0.10 -12.84 2.51
CA THR A 141 -0.59 -14.08 2.14
C THR A 141 -2.10 -13.88 2.08
N ALA A 142 -2.69 -13.11 3.01
CA ALA A 142 -4.10 -12.75 2.95
C ALA A 142 -4.43 -11.88 1.73
N ALA A 143 -3.56 -10.92 1.37
CA ALA A 143 -3.72 -10.14 0.14
C ALA A 143 -3.62 -11.01 -1.13
N LEU A 144 -2.68 -11.97 -1.17
CA LEU A 144 -2.54 -12.92 -2.27
C LEU A 144 -3.70 -13.91 -2.37
N ALA A 145 -4.45 -14.17 -1.29
CA ALA A 145 -5.65 -15.01 -1.38
C ALA A 145 -6.75 -14.38 -2.26
N GLU A 146 -6.78 -13.04 -2.33
CA GLU A 146 -7.71 -12.26 -3.16
C GLU A 146 -7.20 -12.05 -4.59
N ASP A 147 -5.87 -11.99 -4.78
CA ASP A 147 -5.22 -11.83 -6.09
C ASP A 147 -3.94 -12.71 -6.21
N PRO A 148 -4.09 -14.04 -6.41
CA PRO A 148 -2.97 -14.99 -6.28
C PRO A 148 -1.85 -14.84 -7.32
N GLY A 149 -2.17 -14.26 -8.47
CA GLY A 149 -1.25 -14.13 -9.60
C GLY A 149 -0.52 -12.79 -9.65
N ASN A 150 -0.75 -11.89 -8.69
CA ASN A 150 -0.21 -10.54 -8.72
C ASN A 150 1.31 -10.54 -8.50
N PRO A 151 2.12 -10.22 -9.52
CA PRO A 151 3.58 -10.29 -9.40
C PRO A 151 4.13 -9.32 -8.33
N TRP A 152 3.48 -8.17 -8.15
CA TRP A 152 3.88 -7.18 -7.14
C TRP A 152 3.65 -7.70 -5.72
N LEU A 153 2.51 -8.34 -5.44
CA LEU A 153 2.25 -8.92 -4.11
C LEU A 153 3.20 -10.08 -3.79
N LEU A 154 3.48 -10.93 -4.79
CA LEU A 154 4.46 -12.01 -4.67
C LEU A 154 5.85 -11.45 -4.36
N GLN A 155 6.28 -10.40 -5.06
CA GLN A 155 7.54 -9.71 -4.79
C GLN A 155 7.58 -9.10 -3.37
N GLN A 156 6.52 -8.43 -2.91
CA GLN A 156 6.49 -7.87 -1.55
C GLN A 156 6.59 -8.96 -0.47
N ARG A 157 5.93 -10.10 -0.67
CA ARG A 157 6.05 -11.25 0.23
C ARG A 157 7.45 -11.86 0.17
N ALA A 158 8.04 -12.01 -1.02
CA ALA A 158 9.40 -12.48 -1.21
C ALA A 158 10.41 -11.61 -0.45
N ARG A 159 10.37 -10.28 -0.64
CA ARG A 159 11.21 -9.32 0.09
C ARG A 159 11.07 -9.43 1.61
N THR A 160 9.84 -9.63 2.07
CA THR A 160 9.55 -9.84 3.51
C THR A 160 10.15 -11.15 4.01
N ARG A 161 10.01 -12.24 3.24
CA ARG A 161 10.56 -13.57 3.54
C ARG A 161 12.09 -13.58 3.53
N THR A 162 12.72 -12.91 2.57
CA THR A 162 14.18 -12.71 2.52
C THR A 162 14.68 -12.04 3.79
N ARG A 163 14.04 -10.95 4.22
CA ARG A 163 14.39 -10.28 5.48
C ARG A 163 14.16 -11.16 6.72
N ALA A 164 13.24 -12.12 6.64
CA ALA A 164 12.96 -13.08 7.70
C ALA A 164 13.87 -14.32 7.64
N GLY A 165 14.80 -14.41 6.67
CA GLY A 165 15.67 -15.57 6.46
C GLY A 165 14.98 -16.78 5.80
N ARG A 166 13.76 -16.63 5.28
CA ARG A 166 12.98 -17.68 4.60
C ARG A 166 13.28 -17.66 3.09
N THR A 167 14.54 -17.87 2.73
CA THR A 167 15.06 -17.65 1.37
C THR A 167 14.47 -18.59 0.33
N GLU A 168 14.19 -19.85 0.66
CA GLU A 168 13.54 -20.81 -0.25
C GLU A 168 12.11 -20.37 -0.59
N ALA A 169 11.35 -19.96 0.43
CA ALA A 169 9.97 -19.48 0.22
C ALA A 169 9.93 -18.16 -0.56
N ALA A 170 10.95 -17.30 -0.39
CA ALA A 170 11.11 -16.08 -1.18
C ALA A 170 11.42 -16.40 -2.65
N GLU A 171 12.32 -17.35 -2.93
CA GLU A 171 12.61 -17.79 -4.30
C GLU A 171 11.36 -18.36 -4.98
N GLN A 172 10.55 -19.14 -4.26
CA GLN A 172 9.30 -19.69 -4.78
C GLN A 172 8.32 -18.59 -5.20
N ASP A 173 8.18 -17.52 -4.41
CA ASP A 173 7.33 -16.37 -4.74
C ASP A 173 7.84 -15.66 -6.00
N LEU A 174 9.14 -15.38 -6.08
CA LEU A 174 9.75 -14.74 -7.25
C LEU A 174 9.62 -15.60 -8.50
N SER A 175 9.78 -16.92 -8.37
CA SER A 175 9.61 -17.85 -9.49
C SER A 175 8.15 -17.90 -9.97
N THR A 176 7.19 -17.81 -9.05
CA THR A 176 5.76 -17.71 -9.40
C THR A 176 5.46 -16.39 -10.09
N ALA A 177 6.01 -15.28 -9.60
CA ALA A 177 5.85 -13.96 -10.19
C ALA A 177 6.42 -13.90 -11.62
N LEU A 178 7.59 -14.48 -11.84
CA LEU A 178 8.24 -14.59 -13.15
C LEU A 178 7.47 -15.52 -14.11
N ALA A 179 6.94 -16.65 -13.62
CA ALA A 179 6.17 -17.58 -14.45
C ALA A 179 4.88 -16.97 -15.01
N ALA A 180 4.31 -15.96 -14.34
CA ALA A 180 3.15 -15.21 -14.82
C ALA A 180 3.50 -14.21 -15.93
N GLN A 181 4.79 -13.93 -16.16
CA GLN A 181 5.29 -12.98 -17.17
C GLN A 181 5.79 -13.76 -18.40
N VAL A 182 5.37 -13.35 -19.61
CA VAL A 182 5.77 -13.98 -20.87
C VAL A 182 6.30 -12.93 -21.84
N GLY A 183 7.41 -13.22 -22.53
CA GLY A 183 7.99 -12.36 -23.57
C GLY A 183 8.68 -11.09 -23.03
N GLU A 184 8.55 -9.96 -23.72
CA GLU A 184 9.18 -8.66 -23.34
C GLU A 184 8.63 -8.02 -22.04
N ALA A 185 7.72 -8.72 -21.34
CA ALA A 185 7.10 -8.27 -20.10
C ALA A 185 7.82 -8.75 -18.83
N VAL A 186 8.94 -9.48 -18.97
CA VAL A 186 9.70 -9.96 -17.80
C VAL A 186 10.34 -8.79 -17.07
N ASP A 187 10.12 -8.73 -15.75
CA ASP A 187 10.68 -7.70 -14.88
C ASP A 187 12.12 -8.08 -14.48
N PRO A 188 13.15 -7.32 -14.91
CA PRO A 188 14.54 -7.60 -14.57
C PRO A 188 14.83 -7.48 -13.05
N GLU A 189 14.02 -6.75 -12.29
CA GLU A 189 14.19 -6.64 -10.84
C GLU A 189 13.87 -7.98 -10.15
N LEU A 190 12.83 -8.69 -10.60
CA LEU A 190 12.49 -10.02 -10.07
C LEU A 190 13.59 -11.05 -10.33
N LEU A 191 14.20 -11.00 -11.52
CA LEU A 191 15.34 -11.85 -11.87
C LEU A 191 16.56 -11.53 -11.00
N TYR A 192 16.87 -10.24 -10.81
CA TYR A 192 17.94 -9.84 -9.90
C TYR A 192 17.72 -10.33 -8.47
N GLU A 193 16.52 -10.13 -7.90
CA GLU A 193 16.20 -10.56 -6.54
C GLU A 193 16.31 -12.09 -6.38
N ARG A 194 15.86 -12.86 -7.38
CA ARG A 194 15.96 -14.32 -7.35
C ARG A 194 17.40 -14.78 -7.50
N GLY A 195 18.15 -14.18 -8.41
CA GLY A 195 19.56 -14.47 -8.62
C GLY A 195 20.40 -14.19 -7.37
N ALA A 196 20.14 -13.07 -6.68
CA ALA A 196 20.80 -12.74 -5.43
C ALA A 196 20.51 -13.76 -4.31
N LEU A 197 19.26 -14.23 -4.20
CA LEU A 197 18.87 -15.28 -3.25
C LEU A 197 19.60 -16.60 -3.56
N ARG A 198 19.60 -17.04 -4.81
CA ARG A 198 20.31 -18.25 -5.25
C ARG A 198 21.81 -18.16 -4.96
N LEU A 199 22.43 -17.02 -5.27
CA LEU A 199 23.85 -16.79 -5.00
C LEU A 199 24.15 -16.88 -3.50
N SER A 200 23.31 -16.29 -2.64
CA SER A 200 23.48 -16.36 -1.18
C SER A 200 23.40 -17.79 -0.61
N ARG A 201 22.75 -18.71 -1.33
CA ARG A 201 22.69 -20.15 -0.98
C ARG A 201 23.74 -21.00 -1.69
N GLY A 202 24.62 -20.40 -2.50
CA GLY A 202 25.66 -21.11 -3.26
C GLY A 202 25.17 -21.76 -4.56
N GLU A 203 23.96 -21.45 -5.01
CA GLU A 203 23.39 -21.95 -6.27
C GLU A 203 23.88 -21.10 -7.46
N VAL A 204 25.19 -21.14 -7.69
CA VAL A 204 25.90 -20.26 -8.62
C VAL A 204 25.35 -20.33 -10.05
N ALA A 205 25.06 -21.53 -10.56
CA ALA A 205 24.54 -21.71 -11.92
C ALA A 205 23.18 -21.02 -12.13
N GLY A 206 22.22 -21.27 -11.22
CA GLY A 206 20.91 -20.65 -11.31
C GLY A 206 20.94 -19.14 -11.06
N ALA A 207 21.83 -18.66 -10.19
CA ALA A 207 22.04 -17.23 -10.00
C ALA A 207 22.56 -16.55 -11.27
N ARG A 208 23.53 -17.18 -11.93
CA ARG A 208 24.09 -16.70 -13.19
C ARG A 208 23.04 -16.63 -14.30
N GLU A 209 22.24 -17.67 -14.46
CA GLU A 209 21.12 -17.69 -15.43
C GLU A 209 20.15 -16.52 -15.19
N ASP A 210 19.80 -16.26 -13.94
CA ASP A 210 18.94 -15.13 -13.58
C ASP A 210 19.55 -13.77 -13.91
N PHE A 211 20.85 -13.56 -13.63
CA PHE A 211 21.51 -12.31 -13.96
C PHE A 211 21.65 -12.09 -15.48
N GLU A 212 21.95 -13.15 -16.24
CA GLU A 212 22.02 -13.09 -17.70
C GLU A 212 20.64 -12.77 -18.30
N ALA A 213 19.59 -13.45 -17.82
CA ALA A 213 18.21 -13.17 -18.22
C ALA A 213 17.79 -11.74 -17.83
N GLY A 214 18.18 -11.26 -16.65
CA GLY A 214 17.87 -9.91 -16.18
C GLY A 214 18.51 -8.83 -17.04
N LEU A 215 19.76 -9.05 -17.48
CA LEU A 215 20.44 -8.16 -18.43
C LEU A 215 19.76 -8.15 -19.80
N ALA A 216 19.27 -9.31 -20.27
CA ALA A 216 18.53 -9.41 -21.52
C ALA A 216 17.15 -8.72 -21.46
N ALA A 217 16.51 -8.73 -20.29
CA ALA A 217 15.21 -8.10 -20.05
C ALA A 217 15.29 -6.60 -19.69
N PHE A 218 16.49 -6.05 -19.46
CA PHE A 218 16.69 -4.67 -19.05
C PHE A 218 16.29 -3.66 -20.15
N ARG A 219 15.52 -2.63 -19.79
CA ARG A 219 14.94 -1.63 -20.71
C ARG A 219 15.33 -0.20 -20.35
N VAL A 220 15.25 0.68 -21.36
CA VAL A 220 15.41 2.12 -21.17
C VAL A 220 14.27 2.63 -20.30
N GLY A 221 14.58 3.08 -19.09
CA GLY A 221 13.62 3.50 -18.06
C GLY A 221 13.75 2.72 -16.76
N ASP A 222 14.35 1.54 -16.80
CA ASP A 222 14.69 0.79 -15.59
C ASP A 222 15.79 1.53 -14.79
N PRO A 223 15.83 1.39 -13.45
CA PRO A 223 16.81 2.07 -12.62
C PRO A 223 18.25 1.73 -13.05
N PRO A 224 19.14 2.71 -13.27
CA PRO A 224 20.54 2.43 -13.63
C PRO A 224 21.27 1.56 -12.61
N SER A 225 20.92 1.70 -11.32
CA SER A 225 21.45 0.88 -10.24
C SER A 225 21.15 -0.62 -10.40
N LEU A 226 20.03 -0.98 -11.06
CA LEU A 226 19.68 -2.37 -11.33
C LEU A 226 20.63 -2.98 -12.37
N LEU A 227 20.98 -2.23 -13.41
CA LEU A 227 21.94 -2.67 -14.42
C LEU A 227 23.32 -2.97 -13.79
N ASP A 228 23.78 -2.08 -12.91
CA ASP A 228 25.04 -2.26 -12.19
C ASP A 228 24.98 -3.47 -11.25
N ALA A 229 23.86 -3.66 -10.55
CA ALA A 229 23.65 -4.78 -9.66
C ALA A 229 23.61 -6.13 -10.40
N LEU A 230 22.93 -6.21 -11.55
CA LEU A 230 22.92 -7.39 -12.42
C LEU A 230 24.32 -7.74 -12.93
N ARG A 231 25.08 -6.73 -13.40
CA ARG A 231 26.47 -6.93 -13.84
C ARG A 231 27.39 -7.37 -12.71
N GLN A 232 27.18 -6.84 -11.50
CA GLN A 232 27.95 -7.23 -10.33
C GLN A 232 27.62 -8.66 -9.92
N GLY A 233 26.32 -9.01 -9.82
CA GLY A 233 25.90 -10.38 -9.55
C GLY A 233 26.48 -11.40 -10.53
N LEU A 234 26.54 -11.06 -11.82
CA LEU A 234 27.16 -11.92 -12.84
C LEU A 234 28.68 -12.09 -12.66
N ARG A 235 29.38 -11.09 -12.08
CA ARG A 235 30.80 -11.22 -11.71
C ARG A 235 30.98 -12.11 -10.49
N ASP A 236 30.06 -12.01 -9.54
CA ASP A 236 30.10 -12.76 -8.29
C ASP A 236 29.69 -14.23 -8.48
N ALA A 237 28.90 -14.53 -9.52
CA ALA A 237 28.50 -15.88 -9.92
C ALA A 237 29.47 -16.55 -10.92
N ARG A 238 30.78 -16.34 -10.76
CA ARG A 238 31.85 -16.90 -11.62
C ARG A 238 32.58 -18.09 -11.02
#